data_AF-F3AEB3-F1
#
_entry.id   AF-F3AEB3-F1
#
_cell.length_a   1.000
_cell.length_b   1.000
_cell.length_c   1.000
_cell.angle_alpha   90.00
_cell.angle_beta   90.00
_cell.angle_gamma   90.00
#
_symmetry.space_group_name_H-M   'P 1'
#
loop_
_entity.id
_entity.type
_entity.pdbx_description
1 polymer ?
#
loop_
_entity_poly.entity_id
_entity_poly.type
_entity_poly.pdbx_seq_one_letter_code
_entity_poly.pdbx_strand_id
1 'polypeptide(L)' 'MERREKTLADHRNSVYSEKNMGFFGSAITILQTLVVAIGAGLGVWGVINLMEGYGNDNPGANAHVR' A
#
# COMPACT_ATOMS: atom_id res chain seq x y z
N MET A 1 -32.82 -16.92 -33.71
CA MET A 1 -33.15 -16.86 -32.27
C MET A 1 -31.90 -17.07 -31.41
N GLU A 2 -31.10 -18.11 -31.65
CA GLU A 2 -29.88 -18.45 -30.90
C GLU A 2 -28.83 -17.32 -30.75
N ARG A 3 -28.64 -16.48 -31.78
CA ARG A 3 -27.67 -15.37 -31.72
C ARG A 3 -28.00 -14.36 -30.61
N ARG A 4 -29.28 -14.16 -30.30
CA ARG A 4 -29.76 -13.21 -29.27
C ARG A 4 -29.52 -13.75 -27.86
N GLU A 5 -29.62 -15.05 -27.67
CA GLU A 5 -29.39 -15.72 -26.38
C GLU A 5 -27.90 -15.72 -26.02
N LYS A 6 -27.01 -15.95 -27.00
CA LYS A 6 -25.56 -15.79 -26.79
C LYS A 6 -25.18 -14.36 -26.39
N THR A 7 -25.79 -13.35 -27.00
CA THR A 7 -25.50 -11.95 -26.65
C THR A 7 -25.95 -11.61 -25.23
N LEU A 8 -27.08 -12.16 -24.80
CA LEU A 8 -27.61 -11.97 -23.44
C LEU A 8 -26.75 -12.68 -22.38
N ALA A 9 -26.29 -13.90 -22.65
CA ALA A 9 -25.39 -14.61 -21.74
C ALA A 9 -24.06 -13.87 -21.58
N ASP A 10 -23.49 -13.36 -22.67
CA ASP A 10 -22.25 -12.59 -22.69
C ASP A 10 -22.39 -11.26 -21.92
N HIS A 11 -23.47 -10.51 -22.17
CA HIS A 11 -23.75 -9.27 -21.43
C HIS A 11 -23.90 -9.51 -19.92
N ARG A 12 -24.62 -10.57 -19.52
CA ARG A 12 -24.75 -10.90 -18.10
C ARG A 12 -23.40 -11.23 -17.48
N ASN A 13 -22.60 -12.08 -18.12
CA ASN A 13 -21.28 -12.46 -17.62
C ASN A 13 -20.33 -11.26 -17.51
N SER A 14 -20.35 -10.36 -18.50
CA SER A 14 -19.62 -9.09 -18.47
C SER A 14 -20.02 -8.24 -17.26
N VAL A 15 -21.32 -8.06 -17.03
CA VAL A 15 -21.85 -7.30 -15.89
C VAL A 15 -21.54 -7.96 -14.54
N TYR A 16 -21.54 -9.30 -14.44
CA TYR A 16 -21.13 -10.00 -13.22
C TYR A 16 -19.63 -9.86 -12.95
N SER A 17 -18.80 -9.93 -13.99
CA SER A 17 -17.36 -9.76 -13.90
C SER A 17 -17.00 -8.33 -13.47
N GLU A 18 -17.62 -7.32 -14.07
CA GLU A 18 -17.43 -5.90 -13.75
C GLU A 18 -17.77 -5.59 -12.28
N LYS A 19 -18.92 -6.07 -11.79
CA LYS A 19 -19.33 -5.88 -10.39
C LYS A 19 -18.32 -6.45 -9.39
N ASN A 20 -17.81 -7.66 -9.65
CA ASN A 20 -16.82 -8.28 -8.78
C ASN A 20 -15.48 -7.52 -8.85
N MET A 21 -15.00 -7.21 -10.05
CA MET A 21 -13.72 -6.51 -10.24
C MET A 21 -13.73 -5.10 -9.67
N GLY A 22 -14.87 -4.38 -9.73
CA GLY A 22 -15.00 -3.03 -9.18
C GLY A 22 -14.91 -2.97 -7.66
N PHE A 23 -15.57 -3.89 -6.95
CA PHE A 23 -15.51 -3.98 -5.49
C PHE A 23 -14.10 -4.34 -5.01
N PHE A 24 -13.51 -5.40 -5.59
CA PHE A 24 -12.15 -5.81 -5.23
C PHE A 24 -11.11 -4.75 -5.58
N GLY A 25 -11.24 -4.08 -6.74
CA GLY A 25 -10.36 -2.97 -7.12
C GLY A 25 -10.40 -1.84 -6.09
N SER A 26 -11.59 -1.43 -5.65
CA SER A 26 -11.75 -0.38 -4.63
C SER A 26 -11.14 -0.78 -3.29
N ALA A 27 -11.37 -2.02 -2.84
CA ALA A 27 -10.78 -2.56 -1.62
C ALA A 27 -9.23 -2.59 -1.69
N ILE A 28 -8.67 -3.00 -2.83
CA ILE A 28 -7.22 -3.00 -3.07
C ILE A 28 -6.66 -1.58 -3.00
N THR A 29 -7.33 -0.59 -3.60
CA THR A 29 -6.90 0.82 -3.53
C THR A 29 -6.78 1.30 -2.08
N ILE A 30 -7.77 1.00 -1.24
CA ILE A 30 -7.74 1.40 0.17
C ILE A 30 -6.58 0.71 0.91
N LEU A 31 -6.44 -0.61 0.72
CA LEU A 31 -5.34 -1.37 1.32
C LEU A 31 -3.97 -0.83 0.88
N GLN A 32 -3.82 -0.48 -0.38
CA GLN A 32 -2.60 0.12 -0.93
C GLN A 32 -2.30 1.46 -0.26
N THR A 33 -3.28 2.34 -0.09
CA THR A 33 -3.09 3.62 0.61
C THR A 33 -2.62 3.41 2.05
N LEU A 34 -3.22 2.47 2.77
CA LEU A 34 -2.83 2.16 4.15
C LEU A 34 -1.40 1.60 4.24
N VAL A 35 -1.06 0.65 3.37
CA VAL A 35 0.28 0.04 3.32
C VAL A 35 1.34 1.09 3.00
N VAL A 36 1.08 1.96 2.02
CA VAL A 36 2.01 3.03 1.65
C VAL A 36 2.17 4.04 2.78
N ALA A 37 1.08 4.44 3.44
CA ALA A 37 1.14 5.39 4.56
C ALA A 37 1.92 4.83 5.76
N ILE A 38 1.67 3.56 6.13
CA ILE A 38 2.39 2.90 7.22
C ILE A 38 3.85 2.66 6.84
N GLY A 39 4.12 2.19 5.62
CA GLY A 39 5.48 1.98 5.12
C GLY A 39 6.29 3.28 5.06
N ALA A 40 5.67 4.39 4.65
CA ALA A 40 6.30 5.70 4.67
C ALA A 40 6.58 6.17 6.11
N GLY A 41 5.61 6.00 7.02
CA GLY A 41 5.78 6.36 8.43
C GLY A 41 6.90 5.56 9.11
N LEU A 42 6.95 4.25 8.91
CA LEU A 42 8.01 3.39 9.43
C LEU A 42 9.37 3.65 8.76
N GLY A 43 9.38 3.99 7.46
CA GLY A 43 10.59 4.37 6.75
C GLY A 43 11.22 5.63 7.32
N VAL A 44 10.42 6.69 7.53
CA VAL A 44 10.88 7.93 8.16
C VAL A 44 11.31 7.69 9.61
N TRP A 45 10.50 6.96 10.38
CA TRP A 45 10.84 6.59 11.76
C TRP A 45 12.15 5.81 11.86
N GLY A 46 12.36 4.84 10.96
CA GLY A 46 13.60 4.07 10.88
C GLY A 46 14.79 4.95 10.55
N VAL A 47 14.67 5.84 9.56
CA VAL A 47 15.74 6.79 9.19
C VAL A 47 16.10 7.71 10.36
N ILE A 48 15.10 8.24 11.08
CA ILE A 48 15.32 9.07 12.28
C ILE A 48 16.07 8.28 13.34
N ASN A 49 15.63 7.07 13.67
CA ASN A 49 16.29 6.23 14.68
C ASN A 49 17.74 5.88 14.28
N LEU A 50 18.01 5.67 12.98
CA LEU A 50 19.36 5.46 12.48
C LEU A 50 20.22 6.72 12.61
N MET A 51 19.68 7.90 12.32
CA MET A 51 20.39 9.18 12.44
C MET A 51 20.60 9.61 13.90
N GLU A 52 19.67 9.29 14.80
CA GLU A 52 19.79 9.52 16.25
C GLU A 52 20.87 8.61 16.87
N GLY A 53 20.99 7.36 16.43
CA GLY A 53 22.09 6.46 16.82
C GLY A 53 23.45 6.83 16.22
N TYR A 54 23.49 7.37 14.98
CA TYR A 54 24.74 7.67 14.28
C TYR A 54 25.57 8.82 14.90
N GLY A 55 24.91 9.76 15.61
CA GLY A 55 25.59 10.84 16.33
C GLY A 55 25.97 10.49 17.78
N ASN A 56 25.23 9.57 18.40
CA ASN A 56 25.43 9.13 19.79
C ASN A 56 26.51 8.03 19.92
N ASP A 57 26.82 7.30 18.85
CA ASP A 57 27.85 6.24 18.81
C ASP A 57 29.25 6.77 18.44
N ASN A 58 29.43 8.09 18.34
CA ASN A 58 30.75 8.70 18.26
C ASN A 58 31.38 8.76 19.66
N PRO A 59 32.48 8.03 19.95
CA PRO A 59 33.16 8.11 21.25
C PRO A 59 33.70 9.52 21.59
N GLY A 60 33.73 10.45 20.62
CA GLY A 60 34.02 11.87 20.84
C GLY A 60 32.84 12.76 21.23
N ALA A 61 31.58 12.30 21.15
CA ALA A 61 30.40 13.09 21.50
C ALA A 61 30.24 13.31 23.03
N ASN A 62 30.89 12.46 23.84
CA ASN A 62 31.00 12.59 25.30
C ASN A 62 32.39 13.08 25.76
N ALA A 63 33.25 13.61 24.87
CA ALA A 63 34.60 14.10 25.23
C ALA A 63 34.61 15.50 25.86
N HIS A 64 33.44 16.04 26.21
CA HIS A 64 33.33 17.32 26.90
C HIS A 64 32.53 17.16 28.20
N VAL A 65 33.28 17.28 29.31
CA VAL A 65 32.86 17.46 30.72
C VAL A 65 32.57 16.17 31.52
N ARG A 66 33.59 15.31 31.69
CA ARG A 66 34.43 15.25 32.91
C ARG A 66 35.58 14.25 32.75
#